data_AF-A0A1T4KD50-F1
#
_entry.id   AF-A0A1T4KD50-F1
#
_cell.length_a   1.000
_cell.length_b   1.000
_cell.length_c   1.000
_cell.angle_alpha   90.00
_cell.angle_beta   90.00
_cell.angle_gamma   90.00
#
_symmetry.space_group_name_H-M   'P 1'
#
loop_
_entity.id
_entity.type
_entity.pdbx_description
1 polymer ?
#
loop_
_entity_poly.entity_id
_entity_poly.type
_entity_poly.pdbx_seq_one_letter_code
_entity_poly.pdbx_strand_id
1 'polypeptide(L)'
;MEIYFLSLFNFRFRLIYNQSMKLNEINIMNKFNNLNKLFIIQGSGALYIQNMLNRVPNDVDVLLDTYGSDIFEKNKRWNSLINKFDVIKHETKNEFFDSLLINNSYDDKYIFECMLFKNIPNNMIKTINDYKVIDAKYMIGFKICQLFSNLSEENTQQNKISKLRNCLLDLNYILDNISMLTIDEIFQIWKECIFVNIDYELLAYRLSPYNYLENIEFDELCQMLNIDKNTIPNSLYLLQNLKKYQSSSALLNTLQNIYRIKNEFIFMLEWFADKHNIDINTITNYGYYFNIGDSKTNLSALIFIYSKICKSNDYPFEFNSNIVDFLEVKNEITYINLFKIIKSLVQF
;
A
#
# COMPACT_ATOMS: atom_id res chain seq x y z
N MET A 1 33.10 -11.64 32.65
CA MET A 1 34.16 -11.30 31.67
C MET A 1 33.67 -11.85 30.34
N GLU A 2 33.76 -11.08 29.24
CA GLU A 2 33.31 -11.41 27.87
C GLU A 2 31.86 -11.07 27.45
N ILE A 3 31.50 -9.78 27.46
CA ILE A 3 30.72 -9.14 26.36
C ILE A 3 31.26 -7.70 26.20
N TYR A 4 32.56 -7.54 26.00
CA TYR A 4 33.19 -6.23 25.76
C TYR A 4 33.98 -6.18 24.45
N PHE A 5 33.97 -7.27 23.65
CA PHE A 5 34.72 -7.36 22.40
C PHE A 5 33.87 -7.23 21.12
N LEU A 6 32.53 -7.25 21.23
CA LEU A 6 31.62 -7.13 20.07
C LEU A 6 31.19 -5.69 19.73
N SER A 7 31.49 -4.70 20.56
CA SER A 7 31.11 -3.30 20.31
C SER A 7 32.13 -2.51 19.48
N LEU A 8 33.42 -2.85 19.55
CA LEU A 8 34.47 -2.11 18.82
C LEU A 8 34.73 -2.64 17.39
N PHE A 9 34.53 -3.94 17.14
CA PHE A 9 34.69 -4.50 15.80
C PHE A 9 33.56 -4.08 14.85
N ASN A 10 32.32 -3.93 15.37
CA ASN A 10 31.17 -3.39 14.65
C ASN A 10 31.29 -1.88 14.33
N PHE A 11 32.06 -1.12 15.12
CA PHE A 11 32.18 0.34 14.94
C PHE A 11 33.17 0.73 13.83
N ARG A 12 34.29 0.00 13.67
CA ARG A 12 35.29 0.27 12.62
C ARG A 12 34.84 -0.20 11.24
N PHE A 13 34.12 -1.32 11.13
CA PHE A 13 33.48 -1.69 9.86
C PHE A 13 32.39 -0.67 9.48
N ARG A 14 31.54 -0.23 10.42
CA ARG A 14 30.58 0.86 10.16
C ARG A 14 31.22 2.12 9.59
N LEU A 15 32.40 2.55 10.07
CA LEU A 15 33.05 3.79 9.60
C LEU A 15 33.66 3.69 8.20
N ILE A 16 34.26 2.55 7.82
CA ILE A 16 34.86 2.36 6.49
C ILE A 16 33.77 2.02 5.46
N TYR A 17 32.73 1.28 5.85
CA TYR A 17 31.60 0.92 4.98
C TYR A 17 30.64 2.10 4.76
N ASN A 18 30.46 2.99 5.76
CA ASN A 18 29.73 4.25 5.58
C ASN A 18 30.42 5.21 4.60
N GLN A 19 31.70 5.04 4.29
CA GLN A 19 32.39 5.88 3.30
C GLN A 19 32.22 5.38 1.86
N SER A 20 32.12 4.07 1.62
CA SER A 20 31.86 3.50 0.29
C SER A 20 30.37 3.52 -0.08
N MET A 21 29.44 3.38 0.88
CA MET A 21 28.02 3.64 0.66
C MET A 21 27.73 5.10 0.31
N LYS A 22 28.40 6.05 0.98
CA LYS A 22 28.27 7.48 0.69
C LYS A 22 28.48 7.81 -0.79
N LEU A 23 29.44 7.21 -1.48
CA LEU A 23 29.70 7.49 -2.90
C LEU A 23 28.59 6.99 -3.86
N ASN A 24 27.90 5.90 -3.53
CA ASN A 24 26.78 5.38 -4.33
C ASN A 24 25.42 5.97 -3.92
N GLU A 25 25.23 6.29 -2.63
CA GLU A 25 24.11 7.08 -2.12
C GLU A 25 24.08 8.48 -2.75
N ILE A 26 25.24 9.14 -2.83
CA ILE A 26 25.40 10.45 -3.48
C ILE A 26 25.02 10.38 -4.96
N ASN A 27 25.26 9.26 -5.65
CA ASN A 27 24.90 9.14 -7.07
C ASN A 27 23.40 8.98 -7.29
N ILE A 28 22.72 8.06 -6.60
CA ILE A 28 21.25 7.90 -6.75
C ILE A 28 20.52 9.16 -6.28
N MET A 29 20.99 9.81 -5.22
CA MET A 29 20.32 10.98 -4.64
C MET A 29 20.61 12.26 -5.44
N ASN A 30 21.85 12.52 -5.86
CA ASN A 30 22.14 13.68 -6.73
C ASN A 30 21.39 13.63 -8.08
N LYS A 31 21.04 12.42 -8.55
CA LYS A 31 20.17 12.17 -9.71
C LYS A 31 18.73 12.68 -9.50
N PHE A 32 18.32 13.02 -8.28
CA PHE A 32 16.98 13.51 -7.92
C PHE A 32 16.95 14.93 -7.31
N ASN A 33 18.08 15.65 -7.22
CA ASN A 33 18.17 16.94 -6.49
C ASN A 33 17.13 18.01 -6.89
N ASN A 34 16.57 17.97 -8.10
CA ASN A 34 15.50 18.88 -8.54
C ASN A 34 14.08 18.46 -8.09
N LEU A 35 13.92 17.27 -7.52
CA LEU A 35 12.63 16.61 -7.22
C LEU A 35 12.39 16.37 -5.72
N ASN A 36 13.40 16.60 -4.87
CA ASN A 36 13.41 16.26 -3.44
C ASN A 36 12.25 16.82 -2.60
N LYS A 37 11.49 17.78 -3.13
CA LYS A 37 10.34 18.39 -2.45
C LYS A 37 8.99 17.81 -2.83
N LEU A 38 8.88 17.11 -3.96
CA LEU A 38 7.61 16.76 -4.60
C LEU A 38 7.14 15.35 -4.29
N PHE A 39 8.08 14.46 -4.00
CA PHE A 39 7.84 13.04 -3.78
C PHE A 39 8.27 12.61 -2.39
N ILE A 40 7.62 11.56 -1.90
CA ILE A 40 8.05 10.81 -0.73
C ILE A 40 8.57 9.46 -1.24
N ILE A 41 9.82 9.13 -0.92
CA ILE A 41 10.43 7.86 -1.29
C ILE A 41 9.97 6.79 -0.28
N GLN A 42 9.67 5.59 -0.77
CA GLN A 42 9.26 4.44 0.06
C GLN A 42 10.04 3.17 -0.32
N GLY A 43 9.65 2.04 0.27
CA GLY A 43 10.15 0.72 -0.12
C GLY A 43 11.64 0.54 0.13
N SER A 44 12.30 -0.21 -0.76
CA SER A 44 13.75 -0.48 -0.64
C SER A 44 14.58 0.80 -0.75
N GLY A 45 14.13 1.78 -1.55
CA GLY A 45 14.77 3.10 -1.66
C GLY A 45 14.82 3.85 -0.34
N ALA A 46 13.69 3.94 0.36
CA ALA A 46 13.63 4.64 1.65
C ALA A 46 14.48 3.96 2.74
N LEU A 47 14.50 2.63 2.76
CA LEU A 47 15.33 1.87 3.69
C LEU A 47 16.81 2.06 3.41
N TYR A 48 17.22 2.06 2.14
CA TYR A 48 18.60 2.31 1.72
C TYR A 48 19.08 3.69 2.20
N ILE A 49 18.30 4.74 1.94
CA ILE A 49 18.59 6.13 2.39
C ILE A 49 18.72 6.24 3.92
N GLN A 50 18.01 5.38 4.65
CA GLN A 50 18.02 5.33 6.11
C GLN A 50 19.12 4.44 6.68
N ASN A 51 20.02 3.89 5.86
CA ASN A 51 21.02 2.88 6.25
C ASN A 51 20.38 1.63 6.89
N MET A 52 19.17 1.28 6.44
CA MET A 52 18.36 0.14 6.89
C MET A 52 18.26 -0.96 5.81
N LEU A 53 19.12 -0.92 4.79
CA LEU A 53 19.35 -1.99 3.83
C LEU A 53 20.82 -2.00 3.41
N ASN A 54 21.38 -3.19 3.21
CA ASN A 54 22.77 -3.40 2.80
C ASN A 54 22.95 -3.64 1.28
N ARG A 55 21.86 -3.61 0.51
CA ARG A 55 21.85 -3.79 -0.95
C ARG A 55 21.37 -2.53 -1.66
N VAL A 56 21.88 -2.28 -2.86
CA VAL A 56 21.38 -1.20 -3.73
C VAL A 56 19.99 -1.61 -4.27
N PRO A 57 18.96 -0.75 -4.16
CA PRO A 57 17.66 -0.99 -4.77
C PRO A 57 17.74 -1.03 -6.31
N ASN A 58 16.93 -1.89 -6.93
CA ASN A 58 16.85 -1.99 -8.40
C ASN A 58 15.89 -0.95 -9.01
N ASP A 59 14.99 -0.44 -8.19
CA ASP A 59 13.88 0.44 -8.50
C ASP A 59 13.73 1.52 -7.42
N VAL A 60 13.01 2.60 -7.77
CA VAL A 60 12.65 3.64 -6.82
C VAL A 60 11.14 3.77 -6.77
N ASP A 61 10.58 3.37 -5.63
CA ASP A 61 9.19 3.58 -5.29
C ASP A 61 8.98 4.99 -4.76
N VAL A 62 8.06 5.73 -5.36
CA VAL A 62 7.67 7.07 -4.90
C VAL A 62 6.19 7.22 -4.67
N LEU A 63 5.88 8.23 -3.87
CA LEU A 63 4.54 8.69 -3.53
C LEU A 63 4.46 10.18 -3.80
N LEU A 64 3.28 10.65 -4.16
CA LEU A 64 3.01 12.08 -4.22
C LEU A 64 2.81 12.64 -2.81
N ASP A 65 3.41 13.79 -2.54
CA ASP A 65 3.14 14.57 -1.33
C ASP A 65 1.79 15.30 -1.45
N THR A 66 0.71 14.53 -1.33
CA THR A 66 -0.70 14.92 -1.54
C THR A 66 -1.60 14.26 -0.50
N TYR A 67 -1.27 14.37 0.78
CA TYR A 67 -2.12 13.81 1.84
C TYR A 67 -3.53 14.41 1.78
N GLY A 68 -4.55 13.54 1.76
CA GLY A 68 -5.96 13.94 1.71
C GLY A 68 -6.54 14.18 0.32
N SER A 69 -5.72 14.16 -0.73
CA SER A 69 -6.20 14.24 -2.12
C SER A 69 -6.82 12.92 -2.57
N ASP A 70 -7.82 13.02 -3.44
CA ASP A 70 -8.38 11.85 -4.13
C ASP A 70 -7.54 11.41 -5.33
N ILE A 71 -7.94 10.30 -5.95
CA ILE A 71 -7.19 9.68 -7.04
C ILE A 71 -7.18 10.53 -8.32
N PHE A 72 -8.20 11.34 -8.58
CA PHE A 72 -8.24 12.24 -9.76
C PHE A 72 -7.22 13.37 -9.62
N GLU A 73 -7.17 14.01 -8.46
CA GLU A 73 -6.20 15.07 -8.17
C GLU A 73 -4.76 14.55 -8.27
N LYS A 74 -4.52 13.34 -7.73
CA LYS A 74 -3.21 12.69 -7.79
C LYS A 74 -2.80 12.36 -9.22
N ASN A 75 -3.70 11.78 -10.01
CA ASN A 75 -3.41 11.51 -11.43
C ASN A 75 -3.14 12.80 -12.21
N LYS A 76 -3.91 13.87 -11.98
CA LYS A 76 -3.64 15.18 -12.60
C LYS A 76 -2.26 15.72 -12.22
N ARG A 77 -1.90 15.65 -10.93
CA ARG A 77 -0.57 16.09 -10.46
C ARG A 77 0.52 15.21 -11.04
N TRP A 78 0.36 13.90 -11.04
CA TRP A 78 1.29 12.96 -11.64
C TRP A 78 1.53 13.26 -13.12
N ASN A 79 0.47 13.44 -13.91
CA ASN A 79 0.56 13.79 -15.32
C ASN A 79 1.30 15.11 -15.57
N SER A 80 1.22 16.06 -14.65
CA SER A 80 2.01 17.31 -14.73
C SER A 80 3.49 17.11 -14.41
N LEU A 81 3.83 16.07 -13.64
CA LEU A 81 5.19 15.77 -13.20
C LEU A 81 5.93 14.87 -14.19
N ILE A 82 5.27 13.89 -14.80
CA ILE A 82 5.88 12.96 -15.76
C ILE A 82 6.52 13.68 -16.96
N ASN A 83 5.96 14.82 -17.38
CA ASN A 83 6.51 15.65 -18.46
C ASN A 83 7.86 16.30 -18.12
N LYS A 84 8.32 16.20 -16.87
CA LYS A 84 9.62 16.72 -16.42
C LYS A 84 10.73 15.68 -16.48
N PHE A 85 10.42 14.44 -16.87
CA PHE A 85 11.39 13.35 -16.98
C PHE A 85 11.72 13.06 -18.45
N ASP A 86 12.94 12.62 -18.71
CA ASP A 86 13.30 12.01 -20.00
C ASP A 86 12.81 10.55 -20.02
N VAL A 87 11.54 10.36 -20.37
CA VAL A 87 10.85 9.07 -20.29
C VAL A 87 11.17 8.23 -21.54
N ILE A 88 11.84 7.10 -21.34
CA ILE A 88 12.10 6.09 -22.37
C ILE A 88 10.85 5.23 -22.59
N LYS A 89 10.20 4.83 -21.49
CA LYS A 89 9.01 3.98 -21.50
C LYS A 89 8.06 4.37 -20.38
N HIS A 90 6.77 4.39 -20.68
CA HIS A 90 5.69 4.67 -19.74
C HIS A 90 4.70 3.51 -19.74
N GLU A 91 4.48 2.90 -18.58
CA GLU A 91 3.54 1.79 -18.37
C GLU A 91 2.56 2.11 -17.24
N THR A 92 1.35 2.52 -17.60
CA THR A 92 0.25 2.67 -16.64
C THR A 92 -0.48 1.34 -16.48
N LYS A 93 -0.45 0.78 -15.26
CA LYS A 93 -1.19 -0.47 -14.95
C LYS A 93 -2.67 -0.19 -14.71
N ASN A 94 -2.96 0.85 -13.94
CA ASN A 94 -4.30 1.38 -13.64
C ASN A 94 -4.16 2.79 -13.01
N GLU A 95 -5.28 3.38 -12.60
CA GLU A 95 -5.33 4.73 -12.01
C GLU A 95 -4.52 4.86 -10.72
N PHE A 96 -4.22 3.75 -10.06
CA PHE A 96 -3.53 3.69 -8.77
C PHE A 96 -2.03 3.50 -8.90
N PHE A 97 -1.53 3.07 -10.05
CA PHE A 97 -0.13 2.70 -10.23
C PHE A 97 0.41 3.01 -11.61
N ASP A 98 1.57 3.64 -11.64
CA ASP A 98 2.29 3.97 -12.86
C ASP A 98 3.79 3.63 -12.77
N SER A 99 4.39 3.21 -13.87
CA SER A 99 5.82 2.87 -13.97
C SER A 99 6.48 3.60 -15.14
N LEU A 100 7.61 4.24 -14.86
CA LEU A 100 8.40 4.97 -15.85
C LEU A 100 9.80 4.37 -15.91
N LEU A 101 10.26 4.06 -17.12
CA LEU A 101 11.68 3.88 -17.41
C LEU A 101 12.23 5.22 -17.85
N ILE A 102 13.10 5.82 -17.05
CA ILE A 102 13.70 7.13 -17.32
C ILE A 102 15.16 7.00 -17.73
N ASN A 103 15.60 7.84 -18.66
CA ASN A 103 17.02 8.05 -18.93
C ASN A 103 17.56 9.07 -17.92
N ASN A 104 18.72 8.79 -17.34
CA ASN A 104 19.38 9.74 -16.46
C ASN A 104 20.45 10.54 -17.19
N SER A 105 20.93 11.63 -16.59
CA SER A 105 22.02 12.48 -17.10
C SER A 105 23.36 11.77 -17.29
N TYR A 106 23.45 10.49 -16.94
CA TYR A 106 24.63 9.64 -17.05
C TYR A 106 24.39 8.39 -17.92
N ASP A 107 23.34 8.37 -18.75
CA ASP A 107 22.91 7.24 -19.60
C ASP A 107 22.55 5.94 -18.86
N ASP A 108 22.43 6.00 -17.53
CA ASP A 108 21.86 4.93 -16.72
C ASP A 108 20.33 4.93 -16.82
N LYS A 109 19.74 3.74 -16.96
CA LYS A 109 18.29 3.55 -16.99
C LYS A 109 17.78 3.18 -15.60
N TYR A 110 16.71 3.84 -15.15
CA TYR A 110 16.07 3.56 -13.88
C TYR A 110 14.56 3.36 -14.03
N ILE A 111 14.02 2.43 -13.25
CA ILE A 111 12.58 2.23 -13.12
C ILE A 111 12.09 3.07 -11.94
N PHE A 112 11.10 3.91 -12.20
CA PHE A 112 10.46 4.79 -11.26
C PHE A 112 8.99 4.43 -11.14
N GLU A 113 8.58 3.94 -9.98
CA GLU A 113 7.23 3.44 -9.75
C GLU A 113 6.47 4.41 -8.84
N CYS A 114 5.33 4.91 -9.29
CA CYS A 114 4.49 5.81 -8.51
C CYS A 114 3.22 5.09 -8.05
N MET A 115 3.06 4.98 -6.72
CA MET A 115 1.86 4.45 -6.11
C MET A 115 0.90 5.61 -5.78
N LEU A 116 0.02 5.92 -6.72
CA LEU A 116 -0.92 7.04 -6.63
C LEU A 116 -2.01 6.79 -5.58
N PHE A 117 -2.33 5.54 -5.25
CA PHE A 117 -3.37 5.26 -4.25
C PHE A 117 -3.04 5.76 -2.84
N LYS A 118 -1.79 5.67 -2.41
CA LYS A 118 -1.45 5.88 -0.98
C LYS A 118 -1.65 7.33 -0.56
N ASN A 119 -2.27 7.51 0.59
CA ASN A 119 -2.37 8.78 1.31
C ASN A 119 -1.52 8.69 2.57
N ILE A 120 -0.27 9.17 2.50
CA ILE A 120 0.68 9.09 3.62
C ILE A 120 0.48 10.26 4.57
N PRO A 121 0.10 10.03 5.84
CA PRO A 121 0.04 11.11 6.81
C PRO A 121 1.45 11.58 7.21
N ASN A 122 1.56 12.86 7.58
CA ASN A 122 2.85 13.50 7.84
C ASN A 122 3.67 12.85 8.96
N ASN A 123 3.01 12.20 9.93
CA ASN A 123 3.68 11.48 11.02
C ASN A 123 4.47 10.24 10.54
N MET A 124 4.21 9.76 9.31
CA MET A 124 4.94 8.66 8.68
C MET A 124 6.17 9.10 7.88
N ILE A 125 6.37 10.41 7.71
CA ILE A 125 7.39 10.97 6.83
C ILE A 125 8.54 11.52 7.66
N LYS A 126 9.76 11.19 7.27
CA LYS A 126 11.00 11.75 7.78
C LYS A 126 11.72 12.52 6.68
N THR A 127 12.42 13.58 7.04
CA THR A 127 13.30 14.30 6.11
C THR A 127 14.76 13.94 6.41
N ILE A 128 15.50 13.48 5.40
CA ILE A 128 16.92 13.13 5.49
C ILE A 128 17.62 13.72 4.28
N ASN A 129 18.62 14.59 4.49
CA ASN A 129 19.37 15.26 3.41
C ASN A 129 18.45 15.93 2.37
N ASP A 130 17.39 16.60 2.82
CA ASP A 130 16.32 17.22 2.01
C ASP A 130 15.35 16.26 1.29
N TYR A 131 15.51 14.95 1.43
CA TYR A 131 14.58 13.96 0.88
C TYR A 131 13.48 13.63 1.89
N LYS A 132 12.24 13.63 1.42
CA LYS A 132 11.12 13.03 2.16
C LYS A 132 11.14 11.52 1.95
N VAL A 133 11.26 10.78 3.04
CA VAL A 133 11.24 9.32 3.03
C VAL A 133 10.22 8.82 4.04
N ILE A 134 9.62 7.67 3.80
CA ILE A 134 8.82 7.00 4.83
C ILE A 134 9.76 6.52 5.94
N ASP A 135 9.43 6.83 7.20
CA ASP A 135 10.20 6.40 8.36
C ASP A 135 10.29 4.86 8.41
N ALA A 136 11.50 4.36 8.65
CA ALA A 136 11.81 2.94 8.72
C ALA A 136 10.87 2.16 9.68
N LYS A 137 10.37 2.77 10.76
CA LYS A 137 9.42 2.09 11.65
C LYS A 137 8.14 1.67 10.92
N TYR A 138 7.65 2.48 9.98
CA TYR A 138 6.46 2.16 9.17
C TYR A 138 6.77 1.17 8.05
N MET A 139 8.03 0.98 7.66
CA MET A 139 8.41 -0.08 6.72
C MET A 139 8.11 -1.47 7.27
N ILE A 140 8.12 -1.66 8.60
CA ILE A 140 7.67 -2.92 9.23
C ILE A 140 6.21 -3.20 8.82
N GLY A 141 5.30 -2.24 9.04
CA GLY A 141 3.90 -2.37 8.69
C GLY A 141 3.67 -2.58 7.19
N PHE A 142 4.35 -1.83 6.33
CA PHE A 142 4.23 -2.00 4.88
C PHE A 142 4.78 -3.34 4.38
N LYS A 143 5.88 -3.86 4.96
CA LYS A 143 6.40 -5.19 4.63
C LYS A 143 5.43 -6.30 5.07
N ILE A 144 4.78 -6.15 6.22
CA ILE A 144 3.72 -7.08 6.64
C ILE A 144 2.55 -7.05 5.63
N CYS A 145 2.09 -5.87 5.21
CA CYS A 145 1.01 -5.77 4.21
C CYS A 145 1.41 -6.38 2.86
N GLN A 146 2.65 -6.13 2.41
CA GLN A 146 3.21 -6.72 1.21
C GLN A 146 3.27 -8.25 1.31
N LEU A 147 3.67 -8.80 2.46
CA LEU A 147 3.72 -10.25 2.69
C LEU A 147 2.34 -10.89 2.48
N PHE A 148 1.30 -10.37 3.14
CA PHE A 148 -0.04 -10.93 3.05
C PHE A 148 -0.66 -10.78 1.67
N SER A 149 -0.48 -9.62 1.04
CA SER A 149 -0.95 -9.39 -0.33
C SER A 149 -0.33 -10.41 -1.30
N ASN A 150 0.99 -10.61 -1.24
CA ASN A 150 1.66 -11.61 -2.08
C ASN A 150 1.24 -13.05 -1.76
N LEU A 151 0.95 -13.37 -0.50
CA LEU A 151 0.46 -14.71 -0.13
C LEU A 151 -0.91 -14.99 -0.74
N SER A 152 -1.77 -13.97 -0.83
CA SER A 152 -3.12 -14.07 -1.38
C SER A 152 -3.21 -14.22 -2.90
N GLU A 153 -2.16 -13.82 -3.64
CA GLU A 153 -2.18 -13.88 -5.12
C GLU A 153 -2.01 -15.31 -5.66
N GLU A 154 -2.79 -15.69 -6.67
CA GLU A 154 -2.73 -17.00 -7.35
C GLU A 154 -1.64 -17.09 -8.46
N ASN A 155 -0.82 -16.05 -8.63
CA ASN A 155 0.15 -15.93 -9.72
C ASN A 155 1.29 -16.98 -9.69
N THR A 156 2.00 -17.12 -10.82
CA THR A 156 3.07 -18.11 -11.08
C THR A 156 4.08 -18.27 -9.93
N GLN A 157 4.32 -19.52 -9.54
CA GLN A 157 4.93 -19.92 -8.27
C GLN A 157 6.35 -19.35 -8.03
N GLN A 158 7.20 -19.24 -9.06
CA GLN A 158 8.62 -18.85 -8.88
C GLN A 158 8.82 -17.36 -8.53
N ASN A 159 8.17 -16.44 -9.23
CA ASN A 159 8.30 -15.00 -8.95
C ASN A 159 7.71 -14.64 -7.57
N LYS A 160 6.61 -15.31 -7.19
CA LYS A 160 5.99 -15.18 -5.87
C LYS A 160 6.94 -15.59 -4.74
N ILE A 161 7.62 -16.74 -4.88
CA ILE A 161 8.57 -17.24 -3.88
C ILE A 161 9.71 -16.23 -3.64
N SER A 162 10.31 -15.69 -4.70
CA SER A 162 11.40 -14.71 -4.59
C SER A 162 10.96 -13.44 -3.85
N LYS A 163 9.79 -12.90 -4.19
CA LYS A 163 9.22 -11.70 -3.55
C LYS A 163 8.95 -11.93 -2.05
N LEU A 164 8.31 -13.06 -1.70
CA LEU A 164 8.02 -13.42 -0.31
C LEU A 164 9.30 -13.60 0.50
N ARG A 165 10.29 -14.32 -0.04
CA ARG A 165 11.59 -14.53 0.60
C ARG A 165 12.29 -13.19 0.88
N ASN A 166 12.40 -12.32 -0.13
CA ASN A 166 13.02 -11.01 0.02
C ASN A 166 12.27 -10.14 1.04
N CYS A 167 10.94 -10.20 1.05
CA CYS A 167 10.12 -9.49 2.02
C CYS A 167 10.42 -9.92 3.47
N LEU A 168 10.55 -11.22 3.75
CA LEU A 168 10.86 -11.73 5.08
C LEU A 168 12.30 -11.40 5.52
N LEU A 169 13.25 -11.46 4.60
CA LEU A 169 14.65 -11.07 4.85
C LEU A 169 14.78 -9.59 5.16
N ASP A 170 14.16 -8.73 4.34
CA ASP A 170 14.12 -7.28 4.56
C ASP A 170 13.46 -6.98 5.92
N LEU A 171 12.32 -7.62 6.23
CA LEU A 171 11.63 -7.46 7.51
C LEU A 171 12.53 -7.85 8.70
N ASN A 172 13.26 -8.96 8.61
CA ASN A 172 14.13 -9.40 9.70
C ASN A 172 15.25 -8.39 9.91
N TYR A 173 15.86 -7.93 8.83
CA TYR A 173 16.92 -6.93 8.88
C TYR A 173 16.44 -5.60 9.51
N ILE A 174 15.23 -5.15 9.17
CA ILE A 174 14.63 -3.95 9.76
C ILE A 174 14.44 -4.14 11.28
N LEU A 175 13.88 -5.28 11.70
CA LEU A 175 13.66 -5.60 13.11
C LEU A 175 14.97 -5.69 13.90
N ASP A 176 16.06 -6.12 13.28
CA ASP A 176 17.39 -6.17 13.88
C ASP A 176 18.02 -4.78 14.09
N ASN A 177 17.61 -3.78 13.30
CA ASN A 177 18.28 -2.46 13.26
C ASN A 177 17.44 -1.30 13.84
N ILE A 178 16.12 -1.47 14.01
CA ILE A 178 15.27 -0.48 14.66
C ILE A 178 15.34 -0.65 16.19
N SER A 179 15.28 0.47 16.92
CA SER A 179 15.14 0.46 18.39
C SER A 179 13.98 -0.43 18.81
N MET A 180 14.11 -1.18 19.92
CA MET A 180 13.07 -2.11 20.37
C MET A 180 11.68 -1.48 20.40
N LEU A 181 10.84 -1.84 19.42
CA LEU A 181 9.41 -1.58 19.42
C LEU A 181 8.72 -2.76 20.12
N THR A 182 7.74 -2.45 20.96
CA THR A 182 6.85 -3.45 21.53
C THR A 182 5.93 -4.03 20.44
N ILE A 183 5.40 -5.23 20.69
CA ILE A 183 4.47 -5.87 19.74
C ILE A 183 3.21 -5.04 19.52
N ASP A 184 2.73 -4.34 20.56
CA ASP A 184 1.55 -3.47 20.49
C ASP A 184 1.81 -2.25 19.60
N GLU A 185 3.00 -1.65 19.68
CA GLU A 185 3.41 -0.58 18.77
C GLU A 185 3.50 -1.06 17.32
N ILE A 186 4.06 -2.25 17.09
CA ILE A 186 4.10 -2.84 15.74
C ILE A 186 2.69 -3.10 15.22
N PHE A 187 1.77 -3.57 16.07
CA PHE A 187 0.38 -3.80 15.69
C PHE A 187 -0.33 -2.50 15.32
N GLN A 188 -0.10 -1.42 16.06
CA GLN A 188 -0.64 -0.10 15.75
C GLN A 188 -0.07 0.45 14.44
N ILE A 189 1.25 0.32 14.22
CA ILE A 189 1.89 0.69 12.95
C ILE A 189 1.30 -0.11 11.79
N TRP A 190 1.10 -1.41 11.96
CA TRP A 190 0.53 -2.27 10.93
C TRP A 190 -0.89 -1.82 10.56
N LYS A 191 -1.75 -1.53 11.54
CA LYS A 191 -3.09 -0.96 11.30
C LYS A 191 -3.04 0.30 10.44
N GLU A 192 -2.20 1.25 10.80
CA GLU A 192 -2.05 2.50 10.07
C GLU A 192 -1.63 2.25 8.61
N CYS A 193 -0.69 1.32 8.39
CA CYS A 193 -0.28 0.92 7.05
C CYS A 193 -1.40 0.24 6.23
N ILE A 194 -2.26 -0.58 6.85
CA ILE A 194 -3.43 -1.16 6.17
C ILE A 194 -4.34 -0.05 5.65
N PHE A 195 -4.67 0.94 6.49
CA PHE A 195 -5.54 2.05 6.07
C PHE A 195 -4.94 2.91 4.95
N VAL A 196 -3.61 2.99 4.88
CA VAL A 196 -2.93 3.66 3.76
C VAL A 196 -3.07 2.89 2.44
N ASN A 197 -3.17 1.56 2.48
CA ASN A 197 -3.22 0.71 1.30
C ASN A 197 -4.64 0.33 0.85
N ILE A 198 -5.64 0.46 1.73
CA ILE A 198 -6.97 -0.13 1.54
C ILE A 198 -7.65 0.31 0.25
N ASP A 199 -7.43 1.54 -0.21
CA ASP A 199 -8.01 2.08 -1.45
C ASP A 199 -7.66 1.22 -2.68
N TYR A 200 -6.41 0.78 -2.78
CA TYR A 200 -5.95 -0.10 -3.85
C TYR A 200 -6.40 -1.55 -3.62
N GLU A 201 -6.31 -2.02 -2.38
CA GLU A 201 -6.61 -3.41 -2.04
C GLU A 201 -8.09 -3.77 -2.26
N LEU A 202 -8.99 -2.78 -2.15
CA LEU A 202 -10.40 -2.96 -2.48
C LEU A 202 -10.64 -3.15 -3.98
N LEU A 203 -9.85 -2.49 -4.84
CA LEU A 203 -9.90 -2.72 -6.28
C LEU A 203 -9.27 -4.08 -6.63
N ALA A 204 -8.08 -4.35 -6.08
CA ALA A 204 -7.27 -5.50 -6.47
C ALA A 204 -7.81 -6.85 -5.97
N TYR A 205 -8.43 -6.89 -4.78
CA TYR A 205 -8.78 -8.15 -4.12
C TYR A 205 -10.28 -8.27 -3.85
N ARG A 206 -10.82 -9.48 -4.02
CA ARG A 206 -12.21 -9.81 -3.66
C ARG A 206 -12.40 -9.96 -2.15
N LEU A 207 -11.38 -10.47 -1.46
CA LEU A 207 -11.36 -10.71 -0.02
C LEU A 207 -10.15 -10.02 0.60
N SER A 208 -10.21 -9.78 1.91
CA SER A 208 -9.08 -9.22 2.67
C SER A 208 -7.85 -10.12 2.58
N PRO A 209 -6.69 -9.62 2.09
CA PRO A 209 -5.46 -10.41 2.04
C PRO A 209 -4.95 -10.77 3.45
N TYR A 210 -5.37 -10.01 4.47
CA TYR A 210 -4.96 -10.19 5.86
C TYR A 210 -5.59 -11.40 6.54
N ASN A 211 -6.67 -11.97 5.98
CA ASN A 211 -7.28 -13.19 6.50
C ASN A 211 -6.36 -14.42 6.35
N TYR A 212 -5.37 -14.38 5.46
CA TYR A 212 -4.46 -15.51 5.24
C TYR A 212 -3.64 -15.88 6.48
N LEU A 213 -3.38 -14.94 7.40
CA LEU A 213 -2.54 -15.16 8.57
C LEU A 213 -3.07 -16.28 9.50
N GLU A 214 -4.39 -16.51 9.54
CA GLU A 214 -5.02 -17.58 10.32
C GLU A 214 -4.54 -18.98 9.89
N ASN A 215 -4.29 -19.17 8.60
CA ASN A 215 -4.07 -20.48 7.99
C ASN A 215 -2.60 -20.76 7.64
N ILE A 216 -1.68 -19.84 7.93
CA ILE A 216 -0.26 -20.04 7.62
C ILE A 216 0.38 -20.98 8.64
N GLU A 217 0.91 -22.09 8.15
CA GLU A 217 1.86 -22.93 8.86
C GLU A 217 3.28 -22.44 8.56
N PHE A 218 3.96 -21.87 9.56
CA PHE A 218 5.25 -21.19 9.38
C PHE A 218 6.36 -22.11 8.88
N ASP A 219 6.29 -23.39 9.23
CA ASP A 219 7.23 -24.42 8.81
C ASP A 219 7.11 -24.68 7.31
N GLU A 220 5.88 -24.80 6.82
CA GLU A 220 5.56 -24.97 5.41
C GLU A 220 5.94 -23.72 4.61
N LEU A 221 5.68 -22.53 5.17
CA LEU A 221 6.12 -21.26 4.58
C LEU A 221 7.64 -21.24 4.38
N CYS A 222 8.43 -21.61 5.39
CA CYS A 222 9.89 -21.62 5.28
C CYS A 222 10.39 -22.64 4.27
N GLN A 223 9.78 -23.83 4.23
CA GLN A 223 10.09 -24.86 3.24
C GLN A 223 9.78 -24.38 1.81
N MET A 224 8.59 -23.82 1.59
CA MET A 224 8.20 -23.26 0.29
C MET A 224 9.17 -22.16 -0.18
N LEU A 225 9.65 -21.34 0.75
CA LEU A 225 10.55 -20.22 0.45
C LEU A 225 12.04 -20.62 0.39
N ASN A 226 12.36 -21.88 0.69
CA ASN A 226 13.73 -22.38 0.80
C ASN A 226 14.63 -21.47 1.67
N ILE A 227 14.16 -21.17 2.88
CA ILE A 227 14.86 -20.34 3.86
C ILE A 227 14.99 -21.06 5.20
N ASP A 228 16.17 -21.03 5.80
CA ASP A 228 16.36 -21.50 7.17
C ASP A 228 15.69 -20.52 8.14
N LYS A 229 14.85 -21.05 9.05
CA LYS A 229 14.18 -20.28 10.10
C LYS A 229 15.15 -19.44 10.94
N ASN A 230 16.37 -19.93 11.14
CA ASN A 230 17.43 -19.22 11.87
C ASN A 230 17.93 -17.96 11.14
N THR A 231 17.60 -17.81 9.86
CA THR A 231 17.92 -16.61 9.07
C THR A 231 16.89 -15.49 9.27
N ILE A 232 15.67 -15.84 9.67
CA ILE A 232 14.56 -14.89 9.85
C ILE A 232 13.86 -15.02 11.23
N PRO A 233 14.60 -15.16 12.34
CA PRO A 233 14.01 -15.48 13.64
C PRO A 233 13.06 -14.38 14.15
N ASN A 234 13.39 -13.10 13.91
CA ASN A 234 12.58 -11.98 14.37
C ASN A 234 11.32 -11.79 13.51
N SER A 235 11.41 -11.99 12.20
CA SER A 235 10.24 -12.02 11.33
C SER A 235 9.26 -13.13 11.71
N LEU A 236 9.76 -14.34 12.00
CA LEU A 236 8.92 -15.46 12.42
C LEU A 236 8.26 -15.20 13.78
N TYR A 237 9.03 -14.71 14.76
CA TYR A 237 8.49 -14.33 16.05
C TYR A 237 7.38 -13.28 15.93
N LEU A 238 7.59 -12.25 15.11
CA LEU A 238 6.57 -11.22 14.85
C LEU A 238 5.30 -11.84 14.25
N LEU A 239 5.41 -12.62 13.17
CA LEU A 239 4.25 -13.22 12.52
C LEU A 239 3.48 -14.18 13.44
N GLN A 240 4.18 -14.94 14.28
CA GLN A 240 3.55 -15.80 15.29
C GLN A 240 2.75 -14.99 16.31
N ASN A 241 3.26 -13.84 16.73
CA ASN A 241 2.54 -12.95 17.64
C ASN A 241 1.34 -12.28 16.95
N LEU A 242 1.49 -11.86 15.69
CA LEU A 242 0.37 -11.32 14.91
C LEU A 242 -0.74 -12.38 14.75
N LYS A 243 -0.40 -13.64 14.49
CA LYS A 243 -1.38 -14.76 14.39
C LYS A 243 -2.17 -14.94 15.69
N LYS A 244 -1.51 -14.81 16.85
CA LYS A 244 -2.18 -14.85 18.16
C LYS A 244 -3.09 -13.65 18.41
N TYR A 245 -2.71 -12.48 17.94
CA TYR A 245 -3.49 -11.26 18.10
C TYR A 245 -4.76 -11.25 17.22
N GLN A 246 -4.67 -11.84 16.04
CA GLN A 246 -5.73 -11.88 15.02
C GLN A 246 -7.06 -12.44 15.54
N SER A 247 -7.02 -13.54 16.30
CA SER A 247 -8.22 -14.26 16.76
C SER A 247 -9.16 -13.46 17.69
N SER A 248 -8.76 -12.24 18.08
CA SER A 248 -9.56 -11.34 18.93
C SER A 248 -9.63 -9.90 18.40
N SER A 249 -9.10 -9.63 17.20
CA SER A 249 -8.91 -8.24 16.76
C SER A 249 -10.17 -7.64 16.14
N ALA A 250 -10.64 -6.51 16.69
CA ALA A 250 -11.67 -5.69 16.07
C ALA A 250 -11.30 -5.26 14.65
N LEU A 251 -10.02 -5.05 14.38
CA LEU A 251 -9.48 -4.66 13.07
C LEU A 251 -9.86 -5.63 11.95
N LEU A 252 -9.66 -6.94 12.14
CA LEU A 252 -9.91 -7.91 11.08
C LEU A 252 -11.41 -8.05 10.81
N ASN A 253 -12.25 -7.96 11.84
CA ASN A 253 -13.70 -7.88 11.68
C ASN A 253 -14.10 -6.63 10.88
N THR A 254 -13.49 -5.47 11.19
CA THR A 254 -13.67 -4.23 10.42
C THR A 254 -13.27 -4.43 8.95
N LEU A 255 -12.12 -5.03 8.67
CA LEU A 255 -11.66 -5.29 7.30
C LEU A 255 -12.58 -6.26 6.58
N GLN A 256 -13.00 -7.35 7.21
CA GLN A 256 -13.97 -8.28 6.63
C GLN A 256 -15.28 -7.58 6.27
N ASN A 257 -15.79 -6.70 7.13
CA ASN A 257 -16.97 -5.89 6.86
C ASN A 257 -16.77 -4.92 5.69
N ILE A 258 -15.62 -4.26 5.58
CA ILE A 258 -15.27 -3.39 4.44
C ILE A 258 -15.35 -4.18 3.12
N TYR A 259 -14.68 -5.34 3.03
CA TYR A 259 -14.70 -6.17 1.82
C TYR A 259 -16.10 -6.73 1.51
N ARG A 260 -16.87 -7.06 2.54
CA ARG A 260 -18.25 -7.54 2.40
C ARG A 260 -19.16 -6.47 1.82
N ILE A 261 -19.12 -5.24 2.37
CA ILE A 261 -19.88 -4.08 1.83
C ILE A 261 -19.48 -3.81 0.38
N LYS A 262 -18.18 -3.87 0.07
CA LYS A 262 -17.69 -3.72 -1.31
C LYS A 262 -18.32 -4.75 -2.25
N ASN A 263 -18.30 -6.03 -1.87
CA ASN A 263 -18.85 -7.10 -2.69
C ASN A 263 -20.37 -6.99 -2.84
N GLU A 264 -21.08 -6.60 -1.77
CA GLU A 264 -22.52 -6.33 -1.82
C GLU A 264 -22.86 -5.14 -2.73
N PHE A 265 -22.05 -4.08 -2.71
CA PHE A 265 -22.22 -2.95 -3.63
C PHE A 265 -22.13 -3.39 -5.09
N ILE A 266 -21.09 -4.15 -5.45
CA ILE A 266 -20.90 -4.64 -6.82
C ILE A 266 -22.07 -5.54 -7.25
N PHE A 267 -22.50 -6.47 -6.39
CA PHE A 267 -23.64 -7.32 -6.69
C PHE A 267 -24.95 -6.51 -6.87
N MET A 268 -25.19 -5.52 -6.02
CA MET A 268 -26.39 -4.67 -6.13
C MET A 268 -26.33 -3.74 -7.35
N LEU A 269 -25.14 -3.33 -7.75
CA LEU A 269 -24.91 -2.58 -8.99
C LEU A 269 -25.28 -3.41 -10.22
N GLU A 270 -24.80 -4.65 -10.29
CA GLU A 270 -25.15 -5.60 -11.36
C GLU A 270 -26.67 -5.86 -11.41
N TRP A 271 -27.29 -6.06 -10.24
CA TRP A 271 -28.73 -6.26 -10.16
C TRP A 271 -29.53 -5.02 -10.58
N PHE A 272 -29.07 -3.82 -10.22
CA PHE A 272 -29.67 -2.58 -10.68
C PHE A 272 -29.59 -2.47 -12.21
N ALA A 273 -28.43 -2.78 -12.79
CA ALA A 273 -28.21 -2.71 -14.23
C ALA A 273 -29.17 -3.63 -15.00
N ASP A 274 -29.25 -4.90 -14.58
CA ASP A 274 -30.17 -5.91 -15.15
C ASP A 274 -31.63 -5.45 -15.08
N LYS A 275 -32.09 -5.02 -13.90
CA LYS A 275 -33.48 -4.59 -13.68
C LYS A 275 -33.89 -3.39 -14.55
N HIS A 276 -32.93 -2.53 -14.87
CA HIS A 276 -33.16 -1.30 -15.63
C HIS A 276 -32.72 -1.39 -17.10
N ASN A 277 -32.40 -2.59 -17.60
CA ASN A 277 -31.89 -2.84 -18.96
C ASN A 277 -30.68 -1.96 -19.32
N ILE A 278 -29.79 -1.72 -18.36
CA ILE A 278 -28.52 -1.03 -18.56
C ILE A 278 -27.48 -2.10 -18.91
N ASP A 279 -26.79 -1.93 -20.05
CA ASP A 279 -25.67 -2.80 -20.41
C ASP A 279 -24.53 -2.61 -19.40
N ILE A 280 -24.17 -3.68 -18.68
CA ILE A 280 -23.12 -3.65 -17.66
C ILE A 280 -21.78 -3.15 -18.20
N ASN A 281 -21.51 -3.36 -19.50
CA ASN A 281 -20.27 -2.92 -20.15
C ASN A 281 -20.20 -1.40 -20.34
N THR A 282 -21.33 -0.69 -20.18
CA THR A 282 -21.38 0.77 -20.22
C THR A 282 -21.12 1.40 -18.86
N ILE A 283 -21.18 0.62 -17.77
CA ILE A 283 -20.80 1.08 -16.44
C ILE A 283 -19.28 1.21 -16.40
N THR A 284 -18.82 2.42 -16.12
CA THR A 284 -17.39 2.71 -16.02
C THR A 284 -17.02 2.96 -14.57
N ASN A 285 -15.79 2.62 -14.21
CA ASN A 285 -15.22 3.00 -12.93
C ASN A 285 -13.85 3.65 -13.09
N TYR A 286 -13.54 4.57 -12.18
CA TYR A 286 -12.21 5.17 -12.06
C TYR A 286 -11.78 5.01 -10.59
N GLY A 287 -10.96 4.01 -10.30
CA GLY A 287 -10.75 3.57 -8.92
C GLY A 287 -12.06 3.17 -8.23
N TYR A 288 -12.43 3.88 -7.15
CA TYR A 288 -13.65 3.64 -6.37
C TYR A 288 -14.85 4.52 -6.78
N TYR A 289 -14.74 5.21 -7.92
CA TYR A 289 -15.79 6.05 -8.49
C TYR A 289 -16.52 5.30 -9.60
N PHE A 290 -17.82 5.07 -9.45
CA PHE A 290 -18.64 4.35 -10.43
C PHE A 290 -19.56 5.31 -11.18
N ASN A 291 -19.56 5.24 -12.50
CA ASN A 291 -20.48 5.97 -13.35
C ASN A 291 -21.33 4.99 -14.15
N ILE A 292 -22.64 5.06 -13.92
CA ILE A 292 -23.65 4.19 -14.50
C ILE A 292 -24.36 4.88 -15.68
N GLY A 293 -24.31 6.22 -15.74
CA GLY A 293 -25.00 6.99 -16.76
C GLY A 293 -25.08 8.47 -16.41
N ASP A 294 -26.23 9.09 -16.61
CA ASP A 294 -26.44 10.48 -16.21
C ASP A 294 -26.57 10.64 -14.68
N SER A 295 -26.56 11.89 -14.20
CA SER A 295 -26.69 12.18 -12.76
C SER A 295 -27.96 11.60 -12.14
N LYS A 296 -29.07 11.54 -12.90
CA LYS A 296 -30.34 10.96 -12.43
C LYS A 296 -30.24 9.45 -12.26
N THR A 297 -29.59 8.77 -13.18
CA THR A 297 -29.35 7.32 -13.18
C THR A 297 -28.42 6.95 -12.03
N ASN A 298 -27.32 7.69 -11.85
CA ASN A 298 -26.39 7.50 -10.73
C ASN A 298 -27.08 7.70 -9.37
N LEU A 299 -27.91 8.74 -9.21
CA LEU A 299 -28.68 8.95 -7.99
C LEU A 299 -29.69 7.81 -7.73
N SER A 300 -30.41 7.37 -8.76
CA SER A 300 -31.36 6.26 -8.66
C SER A 300 -30.68 4.96 -8.26
N ALA A 301 -29.55 4.65 -8.87
CA ALA A 301 -28.74 3.48 -8.55
C ALA A 301 -28.21 3.55 -7.12
N LEU A 302 -27.69 4.70 -6.70
CA LEU A 302 -27.20 4.90 -5.34
C LEU A 302 -28.28 4.66 -4.30
N ILE A 303 -29.47 5.24 -4.47
CA ILE A 303 -30.61 5.03 -3.57
C ILE A 303 -30.96 3.54 -3.50
N PHE A 304 -31.03 2.87 -4.66
CA PHE A 304 -31.32 1.44 -4.72
C PHE A 304 -30.27 0.62 -3.96
N ILE A 305 -28.99 0.75 -4.33
CA ILE A 305 -27.86 -0.02 -3.78
C ILE A 305 -27.75 0.22 -2.28
N TYR A 306 -27.69 1.49 -1.85
CA TYR A 306 -27.53 1.84 -0.45
C TYR A 306 -28.68 1.30 0.42
N SER A 307 -29.93 1.41 -0.06
CA SER A 307 -31.09 0.88 0.66
C SER A 307 -31.04 -0.65 0.83
N LYS A 308 -30.47 -1.36 -0.15
CA LYS A 308 -30.35 -2.82 -0.11
C LYS A 308 -29.22 -3.26 0.82
N ILE A 309 -28.06 -2.60 0.75
CA ILE A 309 -26.94 -2.84 1.67
C ILE A 309 -27.36 -2.57 3.11
N CYS A 310 -28.09 -1.49 3.39
CA CYS A 310 -28.52 -1.21 4.77
C CYS A 310 -29.49 -2.27 5.28
N LYS A 311 -30.45 -2.70 4.45
CA LYS A 311 -31.44 -3.73 4.82
C LYS A 311 -30.85 -5.12 5.02
N SER A 312 -29.83 -5.51 4.24
CA SER A 312 -29.18 -6.82 4.38
C SER A 312 -28.36 -6.96 5.66
N ASN A 313 -28.12 -5.85 6.37
CA ASN A 313 -27.12 -5.75 7.41
C ASN A 313 -27.62 -5.30 8.77
N ASP A 314 -28.93 -5.08 8.89
CA ASP A 314 -29.53 -4.48 10.07
C ASP A 314 -28.83 -3.17 10.49
N TYR A 315 -28.19 -2.46 9.54
CA TYR A 315 -27.67 -1.14 9.82
C TYR A 315 -28.86 -0.23 10.11
N PRO A 316 -28.84 0.54 11.23
CA PRO A 316 -29.95 1.42 11.56
C PRO A 316 -30.16 2.36 10.37
N PHE A 317 -31.31 2.19 9.73
CA PHE A 317 -31.69 2.94 8.54
C PHE A 317 -32.11 4.33 8.97
N GLU A 318 -31.13 5.15 9.33
CA GLU A 318 -31.30 6.58 9.24
C GLU A 318 -30.88 6.93 7.83
N PHE A 319 -31.85 7.32 6.99
CA PHE A 319 -31.56 8.09 5.79
C PHE A 319 -30.95 9.40 6.30
N ASN A 320 -29.67 9.36 6.66
CA ASN A 320 -28.91 10.55 7.02
C ASN A 320 -29.07 11.50 5.84
N SER A 321 -29.26 12.77 6.16
CA SER A 321 -29.84 13.79 5.29
C SER A 321 -29.12 14.01 3.96
N ASN A 322 -27.98 13.38 3.68
CA ASN A 322 -27.25 13.58 2.45
C ASN A 322 -26.73 12.28 1.81
N ILE A 323 -27.60 11.35 1.40
CA ILE A 323 -27.17 10.26 0.48
C ILE A 323 -26.47 10.83 -0.77
N VAL A 324 -26.85 12.05 -1.17
CA VAL A 324 -26.26 12.83 -2.26
C VAL A 324 -24.77 13.11 -2.02
N ASP A 325 -24.27 13.12 -0.78
CA ASP A 325 -22.84 13.33 -0.47
C ASP A 325 -21.95 12.18 -0.96
N PHE A 326 -22.54 11.01 -1.23
CA PHE A 326 -21.86 9.90 -1.88
C PHE A 326 -21.77 10.05 -3.40
N LEU A 327 -22.43 11.06 -3.97
CA LEU A 327 -22.20 11.48 -5.35
C LEU A 327 -21.10 12.54 -5.39
N GLU A 328 -20.23 12.43 -6.38
CA GLU A 328 -19.21 13.43 -6.66
C GLU A 328 -19.18 13.78 -8.14
N VAL A 329 -19.00 15.06 -8.45
CA VAL A 329 -18.79 15.52 -9.82
C VAL A 329 -17.29 15.66 -10.07
N LYS A 330 -16.76 14.89 -11.03
CA LYS A 330 -15.37 14.94 -11.47
C LYS A 330 -15.35 15.07 -12.99
N ASN A 331 -14.66 16.09 -13.51
CA ASN A 331 -14.60 16.37 -14.95
C ASN A 331 -15.99 16.37 -15.61
N GLU A 332 -16.95 17.07 -15.01
CA GLU A 332 -18.35 17.18 -15.48
C GLU A 332 -19.17 15.86 -15.45
N ILE A 333 -18.57 14.75 -15.01
CA ILE A 333 -19.24 13.46 -14.84
C ILE A 333 -19.62 13.28 -13.37
N THR A 334 -20.85 12.82 -13.11
CA THR A 334 -21.30 12.43 -11.77
C THR A 334 -20.92 10.98 -11.51
N TYR A 335 -20.33 10.69 -10.36
CA TYR A 335 -19.92 9.36 -9.93
C TYR A 335 -20.53 9.01 -8.58
N ILE A 336 -20.79 7.73 -8.35
CA ILE A 336 -21.00 7.15 -7.03
C ILE A 336 -19.64 6.83 -6.41
N ASN A 337 -19.35 7.38 -5.23
CA ASN A 337 -18.12 7.14 -4.49
C ASN A 337 -18.31 5.97 -3.49
N LEU A 338 -17.86 4.78 -3.87
CA LEU A 338 -17.95 3.57 -3.03
C LEU A 338 -17.21 3.73 -1.69
N PHE A 339 -16.07 4.42 -1.70
CA PHE A 339 -15.27 4.57 -0.49
C PHE A 339 -15.98 5.41 0.58
N LYS A 340 -16.74 6.43 0.18
CA LYS A 340 -17.61 7.20 1.09
C LYS A 340 -18.73 6.34 1.68
N ILE A 341 -19.34 5.47 0.88
CA ILE A 341 -20.36 4.52 1.36
C ILE A 341 -19.75 3.60 2.42
N ILE A 342 -18.61 2.96 2.12
CA ILE A 342 -17.91 2.10 3.08
C ILE A 342 -17.60 2.87 4.37
N LYS A 343 -17.07 4.10 4.28
CA LYS A 343 -16.77 4.92 5.46
C LYS A 343 -17.97 5.28 6.31
N SER A 344 -19.14 5.46 5.69
CA SER A 344 -20.39 5.74 6.43
C SER A 344 -20.94 4.52 7.16
N LEU A 345 -20.65 3.30 6.67
CA LEU A 345 -21.20 2.05 7.18
C LEU A 345 -20.26 1.33 8.15
N VAL A 346 -18.98 1.69 8.15
CA VAL A 346 -17.95 1.08 8.99
C VAL A 346 -17.49 2.10 10.03
N GLN A 347 -17.67 1.79 11.32
CA GLN A 347 -17.04 2.54 12.40
C GLN A 347 -15.55 2.17 12.44
N PHE A 348 -14.68 3.17 12.23
CA PHE A 348 -13.22 3.01 12.32
C PHE A 348 -12.71 3.19 13.75
#